data_AF-A0A941AGQ1-F1
#
_entry.id   AF-A0A941AGQ1-F1
#
_cell.length_a   1.000
_cell.length_b   1.000
_cell.length_c   1.000
_cell.angle_alpha   90.00
_cell.angle_beta   90.00
_cell.angle_gamma   90.00
#
_symmetry.space_group_name_H-M   'P 1'
#
loop_
_entity.id
_entity.type
_entity.pdbx_description
1 polymer ?
#
loop_
_entity_poly.entity_id
_entity_poly.type
_entity_poly.pdbx_seq_one_letter_code
_entity_poly.pdbx_strand_id
1 'polypeptide(L)'
;MSVTQPIKILAINASERKDGNNTVILDYARRLLAMRGAELEVVRLWELTMTPCGPCGDCNFRTTPCEVRDDVAGVVERMVAADGIIYATPIHGYSAAPLMPAFIERSGTGYLRFDRRLTNKVAGVIVTGRRYGHVETFSNLVLNALLNRMIVAGFGFPSVAFGNQVGEVLEDEEGMEMITRMLNRMVDLITVLREHRELTGHDALAVEVPNERARA
;
A
#
# COMPACT_ATOMS: atom_id res chain seq x y z
N MET A 1 -11.32 -22.06 7.56
CA MET A 1 -10.95 -21.78 6.16
C MET A 1 -9.50 -22.22 6.01
N SER A 2 -9.23 -23.11 5.07
CA SER A 2 -7.97 -23.85 4.91
C SER A 2 -6.93 -23.02 4.14
N VAL A 3 -5.63 -23.24 4.42
CA VAL A 3 -4.37 -22.90 3.69
C VAL A 3 -4.44 -22.90 2.15
N THR A 4 -5.54 -23.38 1.56
CA THR A 4 -5.82 -23.44 0.12
C THR A 4 -5.86 -22.11 -0.66
N GLN A 5 -6.01 -20.94 -0.02
CA GLN A 5 -6.07 -19.68 -0.77
C GLN A 5 -4.73 -18.94 -0.76
N PRO A 6 -4.20 -18.54 -1.93
CA PRO A 6 -2.93 -17.82 -2.01
C PRO A 6 -3.00 -16.51 -1.21
N ILE A 7 -1.85 -16.09 -0.70
CA ILE A 7 -1.71 -14.75 -0.09
C ILE A 7 -1.95 -13.71 -1.19
N LYS A 8 -2.84 -12.76 -0.95
CA LYS A 8 -3.18 -11.70 -1.89
C LYS A 8 -2.55 -10.39 -1.46
N ILE A 9 -1.70 -9.84 -2.31
CA ILE A 9 -1.08 -8.53 -2.12
C ILE A 9 -1.60 -7.61 -3.22
N LEU A 10 -2.05 -6.42 -2.82
CA LEU A 10 -2.49 -5.36 -3.73
C LEU A 10 -1.45 -4.25 -3.78
N ALA A 11 -0.88 -3.99 -4.95
CA ALA A 11 -0.04 -2.83 -5.18
C ALA A 11 -0.84 -1.66 -5.77
N ILE A 12 -0.72 -0.49 -5.14
CA ILE A 12 -1.22 0.78 -5.64
C ILE A 12 -0.07 1.48 -6.37
N ASN A 13 -0.12 1.48 -7.70
CA ASN A 13 0.88 2.12 -8.55
C ASN A 13 0.43 3.53 -8.96
N ALA A 14 1.13 4.53 -8.44
CA ALA A 14 0.87 5.94 -8.71
C ALA A 14 1.76 6.56 -9.80
N SER A 15 2.59 5.77 -10.48
CA SER A 15 3.34 6.29 -11.62
C SER A 15 2.39 6.68 -12.75
N GLU A 16 2.63 7.79 -13.44
CA GLU A 16 1.86 8.16 -14.63
C GLU A 16 2.36 7.44 -15.89
N ARG A 17 3.54 6.81 -15.81
CA ARG A 17 4.15 6.07 -16.92
C ARG A 17 3.72 4.61 -16.89
N LYS A 18 3.14 4.15 -18.00
CA LYS A 18 2.68 2.76 -18.15
C LYS A 18 3.81 1.74 -18.00
N ASP A 19 4.98 2.08 -18.51
CA ASP A 19 6.19 1.27 -18.64
C ASP A 19 7.38 1.86 -17.86
N GLY A 20 7.10 2.66 -16.83
CA GLY A 20 8.15 3.28 -16.00
C GLY A 20 8.80 2.33 -14.99
N ASN A 21 9.76 2.87 -14.23
CA ASN A 21 10.50 2.13 -13.20
C ASN A 21 9.61 1.46 -12.14
N ASN A 22 8.48 2.08 -11.77
CA ASN A 22 7.50 1.44 -10.89
C ASN A 22 6.91 0.17 -11.51
N THR A 23 6.56 0.18 -12.79
CA THR A 23 6.03 -1.01 -13.49
C THR A 23 7.08 -2.10 -13.51
N VAL A 24 8.33 -1.75 -13.84
CA VAL A 24 9.47 -2.70 -13.84
C VAL A 24 9.65 -3.37 -12.47
N ILE A 25 9.65 -2.58 -11.39
CA ILE A 25 9.79 -3.11 -10.03
C ILE A 25 8.58 -3.96 -9.62
N LEU A 26 7.36 -3.55 -9.97
CA LEU A 26 6.16 -4.33 -9.65
C LEU A 26 6.08 -5.65 -10.43
N ASP A 27 6.64 -5.70 -11.65
CA ASP A 27 6.78 -6.95 -12.41
C ASP A 27 7.85 -7.87 -11.81
N TYR A 28 8.95 -7.31 -11.31
CA TYR A 28 9.91 -8.03 -10.48
C TYR A 28 9.22 -8.61 -9.22
N ALA A 29 8.49 -7.76 -8.48
CA ALA A 29 7.78 -8.15 -7.27
C ALA A 29 6.75 -9.26 -7.53
N ARG A 30 6.01 -9.19 -8.64
CA ARG A 30 5.06 -10.23 -9.04
C ARG A 30 5.74 -11.58 -9.19
N ARG A 31 6.89 -11.63 -9.89
CA ARG A 31 7.64 -12.88 -10.08
C ARG A 31 8.15 -13.43 -8.74
N LEU A 32 8.71 -12.56 -7.90
CA LEU A 32 9.21 -12.95 -6.57
C LEU A 32 8.10 -13.52 -5.68
N LEU A 33 6.96 -12.82 -5.59
CA LEU A 33 5.82 -13.24 -4.77
C LEU A 33 5.20 -14.54 -5.29
N ALA A 34 5.10 -14.71 -6.62
CA ALA A 34 4.61 -15.95 -7.22
C ALA A 34 5.48 -17.17 -6.84
N MET A 35 6.80 -17.03 -6.79
CA MET A 35 7.70 -18.10 -6.31
C MET A 35 7.43 -18.49 -4.85
N ARG A 36 6.79 -17.61 -4.07
CA ARG A 36 6.39 -17.85 -2.68
C ARG A 36 4.92 -18.24 -2.52
N GLY A 37 4.21 -18.53 -3.61
CA GLY A 37 2.79 -18.89 -3.58
C GLY A 37 1.85 -17.72 -3.25
N ALA A 38 2.33 -16.48 -3.40
CA ALA A 38 1.54 -15.26 -3.24
C ALA A 38 1.19 -14.64 -4.59
N GLU A 39 0.04 -13.98 -4.65
CA GLU A 39 -0.46 -13.27 -5.83
C GLU A 39 -0.27 -11.76 -5.66
N LEU A 40 0.20 -11.09 -6.72
CA LEU A 40 0.29 -9.63 -6.78
C LEU A 40 -0.67 -9.06 -7.81
N GLU A 41 -1.71 -8.41 -7.32
CA GLU A 41 -2.61 -7.57 -8.07
C GLU A 41 -2.06 -6.14 -8.12
N VAL A 42 -2.12 -5.46 -9.28
CA VAL A 42 -1.66 -4.08 -9.43
C VAL A 42 -2.83 -3.20 -9.87
N VAL A 43 -3.11 -2.18 -9.07
CA VAL A 43 -4.00 -1.07 -9.42
C VAL A 43 -3.15 0.05 -9.99
N ARG A 44 -3.46 0.48 -11.21
CA ARG A 44 -2.79 1.58 -11.89
C ARG A 44 -3.66 2.82 -11.75
N LEU A 45 -3.23 3.79 -10.95
CA LEU A 45 -4.08 4.94 -10.64
C LEU A 45 -4.40 5.80 -11.88
N TRP A 46 -3.55 5.78 -12.90
CA TRP A 46 -3.80 6.50 -14.16
C TRP A 46 -4.90 5.89 -15.04
N GLU A 47 -5.36 4.67 -14.72
CA GLU A 47 -6.49 4.02 -15.41
C GLU A 47 -7.83 4.35 -14.74
N LEU A 48 -7.81 5.07 -13.61
CA LEU A 48 -8.97 5.31 -12.78
C LEU A 48 -9.48 6.73 -12.92
N THR A 49 -10.80 6.86 -12.84
CA THR A 49 -11.44 8.13 -12.53
C THR A 49 -11.35 8.37 -11.03
N MET A 50 -10.61 9.39 -10.63
CA MET A 50 -10.49 9.82 -9.24
C MET A 50 -10.87 11.30 -9.16
N THR A 51 -12.05 11.58 -8.61
CA THR A 51 -12.50 12.97 -8.47
C THR A 51 -11.74 13.59 -7.29
N PRO A 52 -11.16 14.80 -7.42
CA PRO A 52 -10.50 15.48 -6.31
C PRO A 52 -11.43 15.67 -5.11
N CYS A 53 -10.85 15.73 -3.91
CA CYS A 53 -11.62 16.03 -2.70
C CYS A 53 -12.20 17.46 -2.79
N GLY A 54 -13.46 17.64 -2.37
CA GLY A 54 -14.15 18.92 -2.38
C GLY A 54 -14.12 19.64 -1.02
N PRO A 55 -14.59 20.90 -0.96
CA PRO A 55 -14.52 21.73 0.26
C PRO A 55 -15.59 21.40 1.31
N CYS A 56 -16.38 20.33 1.15
CA CYS A 56 -17.60 20.09 1.95
C CYS A 56 -17.33 19.91 3.45
N GLY A 57 -16.22 19.27 3.83
CA GLY A 57 -15.87 19.00 5.23
C GLY A 57 -16.83 18.08 5.99
N ASP A 58 -17.90 17.58 5.35
CA ASP A 58 -18.97 16.77 5.94
C ASP A 58 -18.46 15.45 6.57
N CYS A 59 -17.40 14.88 6.01
CA CYS A 59 -16.71 13.68 6.48
C CYS A 59 -16.21 13.79 7.93
N ASN A 60 -16.09 15.00 8.48
CA ASN A 60 -15.75 15.23 9.87
C ASN A 60 -16.93 14.94 10.83
N PHE A 61 -18.16 15.02 10.35
CA PHE A 61 -19.38 14.89 11.17
C PHE A 61 -20.22 13.65 10.83
N ARG A 62 -20.20 13.19 9.57
CA ARG A 62 -20.91 11.96 9.19
C ARG A 62 -20.17 10.70 9.65
N THR A 63 -20.91 9.60 9.67
CA THR A 63 -20.45 8.26 10.04
C THR A 63 -20.28 7.31 8.85
N THR A 64 -20.64 7.75 7.65
CA THR A 64 -20.63 6.92 6.41
C THR A 64 -19.56 7.37 5.42
N PRO A 65 -19.13 6.48 4.50
CA PRO A 65 -18.21 6.82 3.41
C PRO A 65 -18.71 7.94 2.48
N CYS A 66 -17.80 8.46 1.67
CA CYS A 66 -18.05 9.52 0.70
C CYS A 66 -18.99 9.08 -0.43
N GLU A 67 -19.96 9.94 -0.76
CA GLU A 67 -20.96 9.67 -1.80
C GLU A 67 -20.49 10.00 -3.23
N VAL A 68 -19.30 10.60 -3.36
CA VAL A 68 -18.69 10.87 -4.68
C VAL A 68 -18.50 9.56 -5.42
N ARG A 69 -19.11 9.46 -6.60
CA ARG A 69 -19.07 8.28 -7.46
C ARG A 69 -17.86 8.34 -8.38
N ASP A 70 -16.83 7.62 -8.00
CA ASP A 70 -15.60 7.45 -8.75
C ASP A 70 -15.02 6.05 -8.47
N ASP A 71 -13.87 5.71 -9.03
CA ASP A 71 -13.32 4.35 -8.93
C ASP A 71 -12.65 4.08 -7.57
N VAL A 72 -12.51 5.08 -6.70
CA VAL A 72 -11.77 4.96 -5.43
C VAL A 72 -12.44 3.97 -4.49
N ALA A 73 -13.77 3.96 -4.41
CA ALA A 73 -14.51 3.01 -3.58
C ALA A 73 -14.17 1.55 -3.95
N GLY A 74 -14.10 1.25 -5.25
CA GLY A 74 -13.76 -0.10 -5.74
C GLY A 74 -12.32 -0.51 -5.39
N VAL A 75 -11.39 0.43 -5.42
CA VAL A 75 -10.01 0.18 -4.98
C VAL A 75 -9.95 -0.08 -3.47
N VAL A 76 -10.69 0.69 -2.66
CA VAL A 76 -10.74 0.49 -1.21
C VAL A 76 -11.29 -0.90 -0.86
N GLU A 77 -12.33 -1.39 -1.54
CA GLU A 77 -12.83 -2.74 -1.29
C GLU A 77 -11.79 -3.82 -1.64
N ARG A 78 -11.01 -3.63 -2.71
CA ARG A 78 -9.88 -4.52 -3.05
C ARG A 78 -8.78 -4.46 -1.98
N MET A 79 -8.47 -3.28 -1.45
CA MET A 79 -7.53 -3.13 -0.32
C MET A 79 -8.03 -3.89 0.92
N VAL A 80 -9.33 -3.83 1.21
CA VAL A 80 -9.94 -4.55 2.34
C VAL A 80 -9.92 -6.07 2.13
N ALA A 81 -10.05 -6.54 0.89
CA ALA A 81 -9.99 -7.97 0.56
C ALA A 81 -8.57 -8.55 0.56
N ALA A 82 -7.53 -7.73 0.35
CA ALA A 82 -6.13 -8.17 0.29
C ALA A 82 -5.54 -8.45 1.69
N ASP A 83 -4.56 -9.34 1.79
CA ASP A 83 -3.80 -9.58 3.04
C ASP A 83 -2.71 -8.52 3.26
N GLY A 84 -2.12 -8.04 2.16
CA GLY A 84 -1.09 -7.02 2.17
C GLY A 84 -1.31 -5.95 1.12
N ILE A 85 -0.77 -4.76 1.37
CA ILE A 85 -0.87 -3.62 0.46
C ILE A 85 0.51 -3.02 0.24
N ILE A 86 0.86 -2.74 -1.02
CA ILE A 86 2.08 -2.03 -1.40
C ILE A 86 1.70 -0.65 -1.94
N TYR A 87 2.25 0.41 -1.36
CA TYR A 87 2.18 1.75 -1.96
C TYR A 87 3.42 1.98 -2.82
N ALA A 88 3.25 2.11 -4.13
CA ALA A 88 4.33 2.29 -5.09
C ALA A 88 4.20 3.63 -5.83
N THR A 89 5.16 4.54 -5.67
CA THR A 89 5.14 5.85 -6.34
C THR A 89 6.53 6.25 -6.85
N PRO A 90 6.64 6.90 -8.02
CA PRO A 90 7.84 7.65 -8.33
C PRO A 90 7.83 8.99 -7.58
N ILE A 91 8.98 9.66 -7.59
CA ILE A 91 9.14 11.02 -7.05
C ILE A 91 8.99 12.04 -8.17
N HIS A 92 8.11 13.02 -7.95
CA HIS A 92 7.99 14.24 -8.75
C HIS A 92 8.09 15.46 -7.85
N GLY A 93 9.03 16.37 -8.15
CA GLY A 93 9.17 17.63 -7.42
C GLY A 93 9.39 17.47 -5.91
N TYR A 94 10.27 16.54 -5.49
CA TYR A 94 10.56 16.22 -4.06
C TYR A 94 9.41 15.56 -3.28
N SER A 95 8.36 15.10 -3.94
CA SER A 95 7.26 14.38 -3.28
C SER A 95 6.79 13.19 -4.13
N ALA A 96 5.82 12.44 -3.61
CA ALA A 96 5.12 11.42 -4.37
C ALA A 96 4.50 12.04 -5.64
N ALA A 97 4.41 11.22 -6.69
CA ALA A 97 3.65 11.56 -7.88
C ALA A 97 2.20 11.95 -7.53
N PRO A 98 1.61 12.98 -8.18
CA PRO A 98 0.33 13.59 -7.82
C PRO A 98 -0.84 12.62 -7.66
N LEU A 99 -0.84 11.47 -8.35
CA LEU A 99 -1.89 10.45 -8.20
C LEU A 99 -1.87 9.80 -6.80
N MET A 100 -0.71 9.64 -6.17
CA MET A 100 -0.61 9.02 -4.85
C MET A 100 -1.25 9.86 -3.73
N PRO A 101 -0.90 11.14 -3.52
CA PRO A 101 -1.55 11.95 -2.49
C PRO A 101 -3.03 12.15 -2.78
N ALA A 102 -3.45 12.30 -4.05
CA ALA A 102 -4.87 12.34 -4.40
C ALA A 102 -5.60 11.05 -4.01
N PHE A 103 -4.99 9.89 -4.24
CA PHE A 103 -5.55 8.60 -3.82
C PHE A 103 -5.61 8.47 -2.31
N ILE A 104 -4.55 8.84 -1.59
CA ILE A 104 -4.50 8.78 -0.12
C ILE A 104 -5.55 9.71 0.49
N GLU A 105 -5.70 10.93 -0.03
CA GLU A 105 -6.73 11.87 0.43
C GLU A 105 -8.13 11.27 0.24
N ARG A 106 -8.42 10.74 -0.96
CA ARG A 106 -9.73 10.17 -1.29
C ARG A 106 -10.02 8.89 -0.50
N SER A 107 -9.11 7.92 -0.52
CA SER A 107 -9.27 6.64 0.19
C SER A 107 -9.28 6.82 1.71
N GLY A 108 -8.37 7.63 2.25
CA GLY A 108 -8.25 7.91 3.68
C GLY A 108 -9.45 8.68 4.21
N THR A 109 -9.63 9.92 3.74
CA THR A 109 -10.66 10.82 4.26
C THR A 109 -12.07 10.37 3.88
N GLY A 110 -12.22 9.83 2.66
CA GLY A 110 -13.51 9.44 2.11
C GLY A 110 -14.00 8.07 2.54
N TYR A 111 -13.12 7.13 2.94
CA TYR A 111 -13.53 5.74 3.17
C TYR A 111 -12.90 5.07 4.39
N LEU A 112 -11.58 5.18 4.60
CA LEU A 112 -10.88 4.36 5.60
C LEU A 112 -10.95 4.92 7.03
N ARG A 113 -11.18 6.23 7.18
CA ARG A 113 -11.17 6.91 8.48
C ARG A 113 -12.32 6.52 9.43
N PHE A 114 -13.39 5.88 8.94
CA PHE A 114 -14.61 5.64 9.73
C PHE A 114 -14.48 4.45 10.68
N ASP A 115 -13.76 3.42 10.27
CA ASP A 115 -13.66 2.14 10.98
C ASP A 115 -12.28 1.46 10.86
N ARG A 116 -11.31 2.10 10.18
CA ARG A 116 -9.93 1.60 10.04
C ARG A 116 -9.88 0.15 9.50
N ARG A 117 -10.61 -0.14 8.42
CA ARG A 117 -10.71 -1.47 7.79
C ARG A 117 -9.39 -2.10 7.33
N LEU A 118 -8.28 -1.36 7.33
CA LEU A 118 -6.95 -1.89 7.00
C LEU A 118 -6.13 -2.29 8.24
N THR A 119 -6.72 -2.24 9.44
CA THR A 119 -6.03 -2.63 10.68
C THR A 119 -5.42 -4.03 10.54
N ASN A 120 -4.16 -4.16 10.97
CA ASN A 120 -3.35 -5.39 10.91
C ASN A 120 -3.02 -5.92 9.50
N LYS A 121 -3.41 -5.27 8.41
CA LYS A 121 -2.89 -5.60 7.09
C LYS A 121 -1.41 -5.27 7.01
N VAL A 122 -0.65 -6.07 6.25
CA VAL A 122 0.79 -5.85 6.10
C VAL A 122 1.06 -4.83 4.99
N ALA A 123 1.76 -3.76 5.31
CA ALA A 123 2.10 -2.68 4.39
C ALA A 123 3.54 -2.80 3.88
N GLY A 124 3.71 -2.62 2.57
CA GLY A 124 5.00 -2.33 1.93
C GLY A 124 4.97 -0.94 1.27
N VAL A 125 6.15 -0.31 1.15
CA VAL A 125 6.28 0.99 0.49
C VAL A 125 7.45 0.91 -0.48
N ILE A 126 7.22 1.31 -1.73
CA ILE A 126 8.24 1.35 -2.78
C ILE A 126 8.27 2.76 -3.36
N VAL A 127 9.42 3.41 -3.29
CA VAL A 127 9.61 4.75 -3.87
C VAL A 127 10.72 4.71 -4.90
N THR A 128 10.44 5.18 -6.11
CA THR A 128 11.47 5.27 -7.16
C THR A 128 11.79 6.71 -7.50
N GLY A 129 13.02 6.98 -7.90
CA GLY A 129 13.38 8.31 -8.37
C GLY A 129 14.86 8.43 -8.70
N ARG A 130 15.26 9.53 -9.33
CA ARG A 130 16.65 9.70 -9.78
C ARG A 130 17.65 9.95 -8.65
N ARG A 131 17.36 10.87 -7.73
CA ARG A 131 18.40 11.32 -6.77
C ARG A 131 17.93 11.85 -5.41
N TYR A 132 16.74 12.42 -5.30
CA TYR A 132 16.31 13.13 -4.08
C TYR A 132 14.84 12.91 -3.79
N GLY A 133 14.43 13.12 -2.52
CA GLY A 133 13.04 13.08 -2.06
C GLY A 133 12.55 11.69 -1.63
N HIS A 134 13.41 10.67 -1.71
CA HIS A 134 13.03 9.27 -1.48
C HIS A 134 12.62 9.04 -0.03
N VAL A 135 13.43 9.52 0.91
CA VAL A 135 13.21 9.27 2.35
C VAL A 135 11.98 10.02 2.85
N GLU A 136 11.77 11.25 2.41
CA GLU A 136 10.61 12.07 2.77
C GLU A 136 9.32 11.46 2.22
N THR A 137 9.34 11.06 0.94
CA THR A 137 8.21 10.40 0.29
C THR A 137 7.91 9.05 0.93
N PHE A 138 8.94 8.23 1.19
CA PHE A 138 8.80 6.95 1.87
C PHE A 138 8.20 7.13 3.27
N SER A 139 8.73 8.08 4.04
CA SER A 139 8.24 8.39 5.39
C SER A 139 6.78 8.83 5.37
N ASN A 140 6.37 9.66 4.42
CA ASN A 140 4.98 10.07 4.28
C ASN A 140 4.03 8.88 4.04
N LEU A 141 4.43 7.92 3.19
CA LEU A 141 3.65 6.72 2.92
C LEU A 141 3.63 5.75 4.11
N VAL A 142 4.73 5.63 4.85
CA VAL A 142 4.77 4.87 6.11
C VAL A 142 3.81 5.49 7.14
N LEU A 143 3.80 6.82 7.29
CA LEU A 143 2.86 7.50 8.18
C LEU A 143 1.40 7.26 7.76
N ASN A 144 1.10 7.23 6.46
CA ASN A 144 -0.22 6.85 5.97
C ASN A 144 -0.59 5.38 6.32
N ALA A 145 0.35 4.44 6.19
CA ALA A 145 0.11 3.05 6.60
C ALA A 145 -0.16 2.94 8.11
N LEU A 146 0.61 3.64 8.94
CA LEU A 146 0.43 3.68 10.39
C LEU A 146 -0.90 4.34 10.78
N LEU A 147 -1.30 5.42 10.10
CA LEU A 147 -2.60 6.07 10.28
C LEU A 147 -3.76 5.07 10.07
N ASN A 148 -3.58 4.09 9.18
CA ASN A 148 -4.54 3.03 8.89
C ASN A 148 -4.32 1.77 9.75
N ARG A 149 -3.51 1.84 10.82
CA ARG A 149 -3.20 0.76 11.78
C ARG A 149 -2.63 -0.49 11.11
N MET A 150 -1.88 -0.31 10.02
CA MET A 150 -1.23 -1.40 9.29
C MET A 150 0.10 -1.80 9.95
N ILE A 151 0.56 -3.01 9.64
CA ILE A 151 1.86 -3.53 10.06
C ILE A 151 2.86 -3.22 8.95
N VAL A 152 3.81 -2.31 9.20
CA VAL A 152 4.80 -1.93 8.20
C VAL A 152 5.90 -2.99 8.12
N ALA A 153 6.04 -3.65 6.96
CA ALA A 153 7.13 -4.55 6.68
C ALA A 153 8.34 -3.74 6.22
N GLY A 154 9.33 -3.57 7.10
CA GLY A 154 10.65 -3.00 6.77
C GLY A 154 11.77 -4.02 7.00
N PHE A 155 12.93 -3.78 6.39
CA PHE A 155 14.12 -4.58 6.65
C PHE A 155 15.38 -3.73 6.51
N GLY A 156 15.90 -3.20 7.63
CA GLY A 156 17.07 -2.33 7.61
C GLY A 156 16.76 -0.95 7.06
N PHE A 157 16.99 -0.73 5.76
CA PHE A 157 16.83 0.57 5.10
C PHE A 157 15.48 0.72 4.38
N PRO A 158 15.06 1.97 4.07
CA PRO A 158 13.89 2.22 3.25
C PRO A 158 13.97 1.50 1.89
N SER A 159 12.86 0.89 1.47
CA SER A 159 12.75 0.21 0.17
C SER A 159 12.57 1.23 -0.96
N VAL A 160 13.64 1.97 -1.24
CA VAL A 160 13.71 3.02 -2.25
C VAL A 160 14.64 2.56 -3.37
N ALA A 161 14.35 2.92 -4.61
CA ALA A 161 15.15 2.55 -5.77
C ALA A 161 15.56 3.76 -6.62
N PHE A 162 16.83 3.80 -7.00
CA PHE A 162 17.43 4.86 -7.80
C PHE A 162 17.42 4.50 -9.28
N GLY A 163 16.89 5.38 -10.13
CA GLY A 163 16.91 5.19 -11.58
C GLY A 163 16.32 6.37 -12.34
N ASN A 164 17.02 6.83 -13.38
CA ASN A 164 16.61 7.95 -14.23
C ASN A 164 15.85 7.46 -15.47
N GLN A 165 16.44 6.52 -16.20
CA GLN A 165 15.82 5.87 -17.34
C GLN A 165 15.02 4.64 -16.92
N VAL A 166 14.15 4.19 -17.82
CA VAL A 166 13.38 2.96 -17.63
C VAL A 166 14.33 1.78 -17.52
N GLY A 167 14.19 1.00 -16.46
CA GLY A 167 14.99 -0.20 -16.21
C GLY A 167 16.19 0.02 -15.29
N GLU A 168 16.72 1.25 -15.20
CA GLU A 168 17.91 1.55 -14.37
C GLU A 168 17.70 1.24 -12.88
N VAL A 169 16.46 1.26 -12.38
CA VAL A 169 16.15 0.84 -11.00
C VAL A 169 16.55 -0.60 -10.68
N LEU A 170 16.69 -1.46 -11.69
CA LEU A 170 17.17 -2.84 -11.50
C LEU A 170 18.68 -2.91 -11.27
N GLU A 171 19.41 -1.86 -11.63
CA GLU A 171 20.87 -1.74 -11.44
C GLU A 171 21.21 -1.20 -10.04
N ASP A 172 20.23 -0.65 -9.32
CA ASP A 172 20.35 -0.27 -7.91
C ASP A 172 20.29 -1.51 -7.01
N GLU A 173 21.46 -2.14 -6.82
CA GLU A 173 21.59 -3.39 -6.06
C GLU A 173 21.04 -3.28 -4.62
N GLU A 174 21.35 -2.19 -3.91
CA GLU A 174 20.90 -1.99 -2.53
C GLU A 174 19.38 -1.76 -2.49
N GLY A 175 18.85 -0.89 -3.37
CA GLY A 175 17.42 -0.63 -3.46
C GLY A 175 16.61 -1.89 -3.79
N MET A 176 17.07 -2.68 -4.76
CA MET A 176 16.45 -3.95 -5.14
C MET A 176 16.57 -5.00 -4.03
N GLU A 177 17.69 -5.06 -3.29
CA GLU A 177 17.82 -5.93 -2.13
C GLU A 177 16.80 -5.56 -1.04
N MET A 178 16.65 -4.27 -0.71
CA MET A 178 15.69 -3.81 0.30
C MET A 178 14.25 -4.10 -0.12
N ILE A 179 13.90 -3.90 -1.39
CA ILE A 179 12.58 -4.26 -1.94
C ILE A 179 12.35 -5.78 -1.82
N THR A 180 13.34 -6.60 -2.19
CA THR A 180 13.26 -8.07 -2.12
C THR A 180 13.04 -8.55 -0.69
N ARG A 181 13.81 -8.01 0.27
CA ARG A 181 13.69 -8.37 1.68
C ARG A 181 12.38 -7.91 2.29
N MET A 182 11.90 -6.72 1.92
CA MET A 182 10.58 -6.23 2.30
C MET A 182 9.48 -7.18 1.80
N LEU A 183 9.48 -7.56 0.52
CA LEU A 183 8.48 -8.45 -0.08
C LEU A 183 8.47 -9.83 0.60
N ASN A 184 9.64 -10.42 0.84
CA ASN A 184 9.75 -11.69 1.57
C ASN A 184 9.18 -11.57 2.99
N ARG A 185 9.54 -10.51 3.70
CA ARG A 185 9.03 -10.24 5.05
C ARG A 185 7.52 -10.03 5.06
N MET A 186 6.95 -9.39 4.04
CA MET A 186 5.49 -9.26 3.92
C MET A 186 4.83 -10.64 3.90
N VAL A 187 5.33 -11.55 3.06
CA VAL A 187 4.81 -12.93 2.97
C VAL A 187 4.95 -13.64 4.31
N ASP A 188 6.11 -13.57 4.96
CA ASP A 188 6.34 -14.26 6.25
C ASP A 188 5.40 -13.76 7.34
N LEU A 189 5.21 -12.44 7.46
CA LEU A 189 4.29 -11.86 8.43
C LEU A 189 2.84 -12.30 8.18
N ILE A 190 2.40 -12.28 6.91
CA ILE A 190 1.04 -12.71 6.55
C ILE A 190 0.85 -14.20 6.85
N THR A 191 1.84 -15.03 6.52
CA THR A 191 1.81 -16.46 6.82
C THR A 191 1.63 -16.71 8.31
N VAL A 192 2.44 -16.08 9.16
CA VAL A 192 2.35 -16.25 10.62
C VAL A 192 0.98 -15.83 11.15
N LEU A 193 0.42 -14.71 10.65
CA LEU A 193 -0.91 -14.24 11.07
C LEU A 193 -2.02 -15.23 10.67
N ARG A 194 -1.94 -15.78 9.45
CA ARG A 194 -2.90 -16.78 8.94
C ARG A 194 -2.79 -18.10 9.70
N GLU A 195 -1.58 -18.64 9.86
CA GLU A 195 -1.32 -19.87 10.59
C GLU A 195 -1.80 -19.78 12.04
N HIS A 196 -1.55 -18.65 12.72
CA HIS A 196 -2.06 -18.44 14.07
C HIS A 196 -3.59 -18.54 14.10
N ARG A 197 -4.28 -17.81 13.20
CA ARG A 197 -5.75 -17.82 13.12
C ARG A 197 -6.30 -19.23 12.87
N GLU A 198 -5.64 -20.00 12.01
CA GLU A 198 -6.04 -21.38 11.73
C GLU A 198 -5.84 -22.32 12.92
N LEU A 199 -4.71 -22.20 13.63
CA LEU A 199 -4.37 -23.06 14.76
C LEU A 199 -5.18 -22.73 16.02
N THR A 200 -5.43 -21.45 16.29
CA THR A 200 -6.08 -21.00 17.53
C THR A 200 -7.56 -20.69 17.36
N GLY A 201 -8.04 -20.50 16.14
CA GLY A 201 -9.40 -20.01 15.85
C GLY A 201 -9.62 -18.53 16.15
N HIS A 202 -8.58 -17.78 16.54
CA HIS A 202 -8.67 -16.37 16.94
C HIS A 202 -7.63 -15.51 16.21
N ASP A 203 -7.88 -14.21 16.11
CA ASP A 203 -6.90 -13.28 15.57
C ASP A 203 -5.74 -13.04 16.55
N ALA A 204 -4.50 -13.17 16.05
CA ALA A 204 -3.29 -12.98 16.84
C ALA A 204 -3.16 -11.54 17.41
N LEU A 205 -3.71 -10.57 16.68
CA LEU A 205 -3.60 -9.15 16.98
C LEU A 205 -5.00 -8.59 17.23
N ALA A 206 -5.50 -8.72 18.46
CA ALA A 206 -6.79 -8.19 18.86
C ALA A 206 -6.82 -6.65 18.74
N VAL A 207 -7.91 -6.11 18.20
CA VAL A 207 -8.14 -4.67 18.08
C VAL A 207 -9.12 -4.24 19.18
N GLU A 208 -8.60 -4.01 20.38
CA GLU A 208 -9.42 -3.67 21.56
C GLU A 208 -9.77 -2.17 21.62
N VAL A 209 -9.06 -1.35 20.85
CA VAL A 209 -9.17 0.11 20.93
C VAL A 209 -10.10 0.66 19.84
N PRO A 210 -11.15 1.42 20.23
CA PRO A 210 -12.03 2.09 19.27
C PRO A 210 -11.27 2.99 18.29
N ASN A 211 -11.89 3.29 17.14
CA ASN A 211 -11.37 4.29 16.20
C ASN A 211 -11.05 5.61 16.94
N GLU A 212 -10.01 6.34 16.52
CA GLU A 212 -9.66 7.64 17.11
C GLU A 212 -10.83 8.63 17.08
N ARG A 213 -11.77 8.48 16.13
CA ARG A 213 -13.00 9.28 16.04
C ARG A 213 -14.07 8.92 17.07
N ALA A 214 -14.02 7.73 17.65
CA ALA A 214 -14.95 7.31 18.71
C ALA A 214 -14.56 7.86 20.09
N ARG A 215 -13.41 8.54 20.18
CA ARG A 215 -12.93 9.21 21.41
C ARG A 215 -13.34 10.68 21.51
N ALA A 216 -14.14 11.17 20.55
CA ALA A 216 -14.63 12.55 20.50
C ALA A 216 -16.10 12.62 20.92
#